data_AF-A0A0C3F5R7-F1
#
_entry.id   AF-A0A0C3F5R7-F1
#
_cell.length_a   1.000
_cell.length_b   1.000
_cell.length_c   1.000
_cell.angle_alpha   90.00
_cell.angle_beta   90.00
_cell.angle_gamma   90.00
#
_symmetry.space_group_name_H-M   'P 1'
#
loop_
_entity.id
_entity.type
_entity.pdbx_description
1 polymer ?
#
loop_
_entity_poly.entity_id
_entity_poly.type
_entity_poly.pdbx_seq_one_letter_code
_entity_poly.pdbx_strand_id
1 'polypeptide(L)'
;MAISLDDHEGKQDMVFIVPRNDCTVILGGLIEPDQWDLNINLENYPPIKAMYNCCISFYKPLGQSQIDSEYPVAVGLRPFRDTKVRVEREPINGEGSRRSKIIHSYGHGGSRLSLSFSCAVKVANIVNEIQKCSKEQMSDAFWDSE
;
A
#
# COMPACT_ATOMS: atom_id res chain seq x y z
N MET A 1 18.40 4.79 -8.68
CA MET A 1 17.45 5.83 -9.11
C MET A 1 16.24 5.11 -9.69
N ALA A 2 15.03 5.44 -9.25
CA ALA A 2 13.78 4.90 -9.82
C ALA A 2 13.16 5.95 -10.73
N ILE A 3 12.54 5.53 -11.84
CA ILE A 3 11.84 6.41 -12.76
C ILE A 3 10.38 5.95 -12.81
N SER A 4 9.47 6.90 -12.62
CA SER A 4 8.03 6.71 -12.77
C SER A 4 7.47 7.80 -13.66
N LEU A 5 6.75 7.43 -14.71
CA LEU A 5 6.00 8.34 -15.56
C LEU A 5 4.57 7.80 -15.67
N ASP A 6 3.60 8.70 -15.57
CA ASP A 6 2.18 8.40 -15.70
C ASP A 6 1.58 9.48 -16.61
N ASP A 7 1.09 9.09 -17.78
CA ASP A 7 0.43 9.99 -18.71
C ASP A 7 -1.09 9.94 -18.47
N HIS A 8 -1.69 11.08 -18.13
CA HIS A 8 -3.08 11.15 -17.71
C HIS A 8 -4.10 11.01 -18.87
N GLU A 9 -3.66 10.72 -20.09
CA GLU A 9 -4.50 10.62 -21.30
C GLU A 9 -5.27 9.30 -21.46
N GLY A 10 -5.55 8.58 -20.37
CA GLY A 10 -6.46 7.42 -20.38
C GLY A 10 -5.93 6.15 -21.05
N LYS A 11 -4.65 6.14 -21.45
CA LYS A 11 -3.91 4.92 -21.79
C LYS A 11 -3.09 4.49 -20.57
N GLN A 12 -2.96 3.18 -20.33
CA GLN A 12 -2.02 2.63 -19.34
C GLN A 12 -0.58 2.79 -19.85
N ASP A 13 -0.13 4.03 -20.02
CA ASP A 13 1.23 4.38 -20.44
C ASP A 13 2.07 4.70 -19.20
N MET A 14 1.91 3.89 -18.14
CA MET A 14 2.71 3.99 -16.93
C MET A 14 4.04 3.26 -17.13
N VAL A 15 5.15 3.98 -17.02
CA VAL A 15 6.50 3.39 -16.98
C VAL A 15 6.99 3.42 -15.54
N PHE A 16 7.32 2.26 -14.99
CA PHE A 16 7.90 2.12 -13.66
C PHE A 16 9.13 1.22 -13.72
N ILE A 17 10.32 1.81 -13.57
CA ILE A 17 11.60 1.09 -13.61
C ILE A 17 12.29 1.28 -12.27
N VAL A 18 12.45 0.19 -11.51
CA VAL A 18 13.01 0.22 -10.16
C VAL A 18 14.15 -0.79 -10.03
N PRO A 19 15.41 -0.32 -10.01
CA PRO A 19 16.53 -1.15 -9.60
C PRO A 19 16.31 -1.64 -8.16
N ARG A 20 16.31 -2.96 -7.97
CA ARG A 20 16.08 -3.59 -6.67
C ARG A 20 17.40 -3.91 -5.96
N ASN A 21 18.39 -4.38 -6.73
CA ASN A 21 19.75 -4.66 -6.31
C ASN A 21 20.67 -4.57 -7.56
N ASP A 22 21.92 -5.01 -7.46
CA ASP A 22 22.91 -4.92 -8.54
C ASP A 22 22.57 -5.74 -9.80
N CYS A 23 21.75 -6.78 -9.66
CA CYS A 23 21.42 -7.72 -10.75
C CYS A 23 19.93 -7.74 -11.11
N THR A 24 19.07 -7.05 -10.36
CA THR A 24 17.61 -7.11 -10.52
C THR A 24 17.02 -5.73 -10.72
N VAL A 25 16.25 -5.59 -11.79
CA VAL A 25 15.38 -4.44 -12.05
C VAL A 25 13.94 -4.91 -12.14
N ILE A 26 13.05 -4.19 -11.47
CA ILE A 26 11.61 -4.44 -11.53
C ILE A 26 11.03 -3.50 -12.59
N LEU A 27 10.29 -4.08 -13.53
CA LEU A 27 9.52 -3.36 -14.54
C LEU A 27 8.04 -3.37 -14.16
N GLY A 28 7.40 -2.22 -14.27
CA GLY A 28 6.00 -1.97 -13.95
C GLY A 28 5.48 -0.77 -14.74
N GLY A 29 4.31 -0.22 -14.46
CA GLY A 29 3.34 -0.65 -13.47
C GLY A 29 1.98 -0.85 -14.13
N LEU A 30 1.24 -1.82 -13.63
CA LEU A 30 -0.12 -2.09 -14.06
C LEU A 30 -1.06 -1.74 -12.91
N ILE A 31 -2.08 -0.94 -13.20
CA ILE A 31 -3.14 -0.57 -12.24
C ILE A 31 -4.47 -0.87 -12.90
N GLU A 32 -5.16 -1.87 -12.37
CA GLU A 32 -6.42 -2.35 -12.89
C GLU A 32 -7.42 -2.44 -11.73
N PRO A 33 -8.32 -1.44 -11.59
CA PRO A 33 -9.38 -1.49 -10.61
C PRO A 33 -10.21 -2.77 -10.76
N ASP A 34 -10.61 -3.36 -9.65
CA ASP A 34 -11.49 -4.53 -9.58
C ASP A 34 -10.97 -5.79 -10.30
N GLN A 35 -9.67 -5.86 -10.61
CA GLN A 35 -9.02 -7.09 -11.06
C GLN A 35 -8.44 -7.85 -9.85
N TRP A 36 -8.86 -9.10 -9.71
CA TRP A 36 -8.53 -9.97 -8.57
C TRP A 36 -7.73 -11.21 -8.97
N ASP A 37 -7.51 -11.44 -10.26
CA ASP A 37 -6.78 -12.60 -10.75
C ASP A 37 -5.28 -12.48 -10.42
N LEU A 38 -4.73 -13.53 -9.85
CA LEU A 38 -3.31 -13.65 -9.53
C LEU A 38 -2.57 -14.53 -10.54
N ASN A 39 -3.29 -15.26 -11.38
CA ASN A 39 -2.73 -16.15 -12.40
C ASN A 39 -2.52 -15.43 -13.73
N ILE A 40 -1.88 -14.26 -13.69
CA ILE A 40 -1.56 -13.46 -14.87
C ILE A 40 -0.05 -13.49 -15.15
N ASN A 41 0.31 -13.61 -16.42
CA ASN A 41 1.69 -13.69 -16.90
C ASN A 41 1.83 -13.14 -18.33
N LEU A 42 3.04 -13.19 -18.87
CA LEU A 42 3.38 -12.67 -20.20
C LEU A 42 2.68 -13.39 -21.37
N GLU A 43 2.23 -14.63 -21.16
CA GLU A 43 1.62 -15.46 -22.19
C GLU A 43 0.09 -15.33 -22.19
N ASN A 44 -0.51 -15.24 -21.02
CA ASN A 44 -1.96 -15.28 -20.85
C ASN A 44 -2.63 -13.91 -20.62
N TYR A 45 -1.85 -12.85 -20.36
CA TYR A 45 -2.40 -11.53 -20.01
C TYR A 45 -1.78 -10.40 -20.86
N PRO A 46 -2.47 -9.95 -21.93
CA PRO A 46 -1.96 -8.93 -22.85
C PRO A 46 -1.47 -7.62 -22.19
N PRO A 47 -2.12 -7.08 -21.13
CA PRO A 47 -1.65 -5.86 -20.46
C PRO A 47 -0.24 -5.96 -19.89
N ILE A 48 0.19 -7.11 -19.36
CA ILE A 48 1.56 -7.30 -18.86
C ILE A 48 2.57 -7.20 -20.00
N LYS A 49 2.26 -7.80 -21.16
CA LYS A 49 3.11 -7.73 -22.34
C LYS A 49 3.20 -6.29 -22.89
N ALA A 50 2.11 -5.55 -22.86
CA ALA A 50 2.09 -4.13 -23.25
C ALA A 50 2.95 -3.27 -22.30
N MET A 51 2.78 -3.43 -20.98
CA MET A 51 3.58 -2.76 -19.95
C MET A 51 5.08 -3.06 -20.10
N TYR A 52 5.44 -4.34 -20.31
CA TYR A 52 6.83 -4.74 -20.57
C TYR A 52 7.40 -4.02 -21.80
N ASN A 53 6.69 -4.09 -22.94
CA ASN A 53 7.11 -3.44 -24.18
C ASN A 53 7.23 -1.92 -24.03
N CYS A 54 6.35 -1.29 -23.25
CA CYS A 54 6.41 0.13 -22.93
C CYS A 54 7.72 0.47 -22.17
N CYS A 55 8.06 -0.30 -21.13
CA CYS A 55 9.31 -0.13 -20.38
C CYS A 55 10.55 -0.29 -21.26
N ILE A 56 10.59 -1.33 -22.12
CA ILE A 56 11.71 -1.56 -23.04
C ILE A 56 11.81 -0.43 -24.08
N SER A 57 10.68 0.06 -24.59
CA SER A 57 10.66 1.17 -25.54
C SER A 57 11.17 2.47 -24.91
N PHE A 58 10.81 2.70 -23.65
CA PHE A 58 11.26 3.85 -22.86
C PHE A 58 12.77 3.81 -22.57
N TYR A 59 13.30 2.66 -22.14
CA TYR A 59 14.72 2.48 -21.87
C TYR A 59 15.28 1.24 -22.58
N LYS A 60 15.62 1.44 -23.86
CA LYS A 60 16.08 0.41 -24.82
C LYS A 60 17.17 -0.54 -24.31
N PRO A 61 18.18 -0.12 -23.51
CA PRO A 61 19.20 -1.04 -23.01
C PRO A 61 18.63 -2.25 -22.24
N LEU A 62 17.45 -2.12 -21.63
CA LEU A 62 16.78 -3.25 -20.95
C LEU A 62 16.35 -4.38 -21.89
N GLY A 63 16.25 -4.12 -23.20
CA GLY A 63 15.92 -5.16 -24.19
C GLY A 63 17.01 -6.23 -24.32
N GLN A 64 18.20 -5.99 -23.77
CA GLN A 64 19.30 -6.96 -23.69
C GLN A 64 19.28 -7.78 -22.39
N SER A 65 18.44 -7.39 -21.43
CA SER A 65 18.31 -8.08 -20.15
C SER A 65 17.49 -9.35 -20.27
N GLN A 66 17.74 -10.30 -19.37
CA GLN A 66 16.98 -11.54 -19.28
C GLN A 66 15.84 -11.37 -18.28
N ILE A 67 14.68 -11.96 -18.60
CA ILE A 67 13.60 -12.10 -17.63
C ILE A 67 14.04 -13.14 -16.59
N ASP A 68 13.79 -12.84 -15.32
CA ASP A 68 14.09 -13.75 -14.22
C ASP A 68 13.34 -15.08 -14.39
N SER A 69 14.06 -16.21 -14.39
CA SER A 69 13.44 -17.53 -14.61
C SER A 69 12.70 -18.06 -13.39
N GLU A 70 13.05 -17.61 -12.19
CA GLU A 70 12.38 -18.01 -10.94
C GLU A 70 11.14 -17.14 -10.68
N TYR A 71 11.23 -15.85 -10.99
CA TYR A 71 10.15 -14.89 -10.74
C TYR A 71 9.89 -13.93 -11.93
N PRO A 72 9.39 -14.46 -13.07
CA PRO A 72 9.25 -13.70 -14.31
C PRO A 72 8.19 -12.59 -14.24
N VAL A 73 7.12 -12.80 -13.46
CA VAL A 73 6.02 -11.85 -13.28
C VAL A 73 5.63 -11.81 -11.81
N ALA A 74 5.65 -10.61 -11.23
CA ALA A 74 5.19 -10.34 -9.88
C ALA A 74 3.75 -9.82 -9.92
N VAL A 75 2.81 -10.55 -9.33
CA VAL A 75 1.40 -10.15 -9.26
C VAL A 75 1.01 -9.92 -7.80
N GLY A 76 0.32 -8.80 -7.54
CA GLY A 76 -0.16 -8.49 -6.21
C GLY A 76 -1.36 -7.54 -6.23
N LEU A 77 -2.29 -7.77 -5.30
CA LEU A 77 -3.48 -6.94 -5.13
C LEU A 77 -3.18 -5.79 -4.18
N ARG A 78 -3.36 -4.55 -4.66
CA ARG A 78 -3.15 -3.36 -3.83
C ARG A 78 -4.38 -3.16 -2.94
N PRO A 79 -4.24 -3.11 -1.60
CA PRO A 79 -5.35 -2.85 -0.69
C PRO A 79 -5.72 -1.36 -0.76
N PHE A 80 -6.42 -1.01 -1.84
CA PHE A 80 -6.89 0.32 -2.13
C PHE A 80 -8.20 0.58 -1.39
N ARG A 81 -8.45 1.86 -1.11
CA ARG A 81 -9.71 2.36 -0.59
C ARG A 81 -10.08 3.54 -1.47
N ASP A 82 -11.32 3.54 -1.94
CA ASP A 82 -11.93 4.61 -2.73
C ASP A 82 -11.86 5.98 -2.04
N THR A 83 -11.91 5.94 -0.72
CA THR A 83 -11.74 7.05 0.20
C THR A 83 -10.32 7.05 0.78
N LYS A 84 -9.97 8.13 1.49
CA LYS A 84 -8.63 8.31 2.10
C LYS A 84 -8.14 7.08 2.89
N VAL A 85 -6.82 6.90 2.94
CA VAL A 85 -6.17 5.94 3.87
C VAL A 85 -6.77 6.08 5.27
N ARG A 86 -7.20 4.97 5.87
CA ARG A 86 -7.84 4.98 7.19
C ARG A 86 -6.80 4.70 8.26
N VAL A 87 -6.44 5.75 8.99
CA VAL A 87 -5.59 5.66 10.20
C VAL A 87 -6.29 6.40 11.35
N GLU A 88 -7.08 5.68 12.14
CA GLU A 88 -7.92 6.26 13.20
C GLU A 88 -8.40 5.19 14.19
N ARG A 89 -8.81 5.62 15.38
CA ARG A 89 -9.47 4.78 16.38
C ARG A 89 -10.92 4.55 16.00
N GLU A 90 -11.42 3.33 16.15
CA GLU A 90 -12.83 3.03 15.91
C GLU A 90 -13.75 3.78 16.91
N PRO A 91 -14.81 4.45 16.45
CA PRO A 91 -15.82 5.04 17.34
C PRO A 91 -16.67 3.93 17.98
N ILE A 92 -17.09 4.11 19.23
CA ILE A 92 -18.08 3.22 19.85
C ILE A 92 -19.47 3.80 19.67
N ASN A 93 -20.39 2.96 19.19
CA ASN A 93 -21.81 3.23 19.15
C ASN A 93 -22.48 2.36 20.23
N GLY A 94 -22.81 2.95 21.39
CA GLY A 94 -23.52 2.28 22.49
C GLY A 94 -23.42 3.03 23.82
N GLU A 95 -24.48 2.98 24.64
CA GLU A 95 -24.49 3.52 26.01
C GLU A 95 -23.64 2.64 26.92
N GLY A 96 -22.51 3.18 27.36
CA GLY A 96 -21.58 2.52 28.27
C GLY A 96 -20.15 3.00 28.06
N SER A 97 -19.51 3.51 29.11
CA SER A 97 -18.26 4.29 29.12
C SER A 97 -16.97 3.56 28.66
N ARG A 98 -17.05 2.48 27.88
CA ARG A 98 -15.87 1.87 27.27
C ARG A 98 -15.56 2.60 25.97
N ARG A 99 -14.29 2.96 25.75
CA ARG A 99 -13.75 3.52 24.49
C ARG A 99 -13.08 2.39 23.67
N SER A 100 -13.22 2.34 22.33
CA SER A 100 -12.76 1.19 21.52
C SER A 100 -11.25 1.01 21.62
N LYS A 101 -10.74 -0.22 21.58
CA LYS A 101 -9.29 -0.46 21.51
C LYS A 101 -8.83 -0.78 20.08
N ILE A 102 -9.74 -0.74 19.11
CA ILE A 102 -9.46 -1.03 17.71
C ILE A 102 -8.92 0.24 17.04
N ILE A 103 -7.78 0.09 16.38
CA ILE A 103 -7.14 1.13 15.58
C ILE A 103 -7.03 0.62 14.15
N HIS A 104 -7.62 1.34 13.21
CA HIS A 104 -7.53 1.04 11.80
C HIS A 104 -6.24 1.61 11.21
N SER A 105 -5.59 0.85 10.32
CA SER A 105 -4.44 1.30 9.52
C SER A 105 -4.43 0.55 8.19
N TYR A 106 -5.31 0.94 7.26
CA TYR A 106 -5.48 0.24 5.97
C TYR A 106 -5.90 1.18 4.83
N GLY A 107 -5.93 0.67 3.60
CA GLY A 107 -6.33 1.43 2.41
C GLY A 107 -5.20 2.20 1.74
N HIS A 108 -3.95 1.77 1.92
CA HIS A 108 -2.76 2.50 1.44
C HIS A 108 -2.52 2.40 -0.07
N GLY A 109 -3.20 1.49 -0.78
CA GLY A 109 -3.01 1.30 -2.22
C GLY A 109 -1.54 1.09 -2.59
N GLY A 110 -1.09 1.79 -3.64
CA GLY A 110 0.31 1.78 -4.10
C GLY A 110 1.29 2.60 -3.23
N SER A 111 0.79 3.38 -2.27
CA SER A 111 1.61 4.30 -1.46
C SER A 111 2.05 3.73 -0.12
N ARG A 112 1.90 2.41 0.08
CA ARG A 112 2.15 1.75 1.39
C ARG A 112 3.56 2.01 1.93
N LEU A 113 4.58 1.92 1.09
CA LEU A 113 5.96 2.14 1.54
C LEU A 113 6.18 3.61 1.95
N SER A 114 5.77 4.55 1.09
CA SER A 114 5.92 5.99 1.32
C SER A 114 5.16 6.49 2.54
N LEU A 115 3.99 5.90 2.84
CA LEU A 115 3.16 6.28 3.98
C LEU A 115 3.41 5.45 5.26
N SER A 116 4.23 4.41 5.19
CA SER A 116 4.39 3.44 6.28
C SER A 116 4.75 4.10 7.61
N PHE A 117 5.80 4.91 7.62
CA PHE A 117 6.33 5.52 8.83
C PHE A 117 5.36 6.52 9.45
N SER A 118 4.75 7.41 8.65
CA SER A 118 3.79 8.40 9.15
C SER A 118 2.53 7.73 9.71
N CYS A 119 2.05 6.67 9.07
CA CYS A 119 0.91 5.89 9.56
C CYS A 119 1.25 5.17 10.87
N ALA A 120 2.46 4.61 11.00
CA ALA A 120 2.91 3.98 12.23
C ALA A 120 3.02 4.97 13.40
N VAL A 121 3.58 6.17 13.15
CA VAL A 121 3.64 7.25 14.16
C VAL A 121 2.24 7.67 14.61
N LYS A 122 1.29 7.83 13.67
CA LYS A 122 -0.09 8.17 14.02
C LYS A 122 -0.76 7.08 14.87
N VAL A 123 -0.55 5.80 14.53
CA VAL A 123 -1.04 4.67 15.34
C VAL A 123 -0.44 4.70 16.74
N ALA A 124 0.88 4.91 16.87
CA ALA A 124 1.55 5.00 18.15
C ALA A 124 1.00 6.14 19.03
N ASN A 125 0.70 7.29 18.43
CA ASN A 125 0.07 8.41 19.14
C ASN A 125 -1.32 8.04 19.67
N ILE A 126 -2.15 7.38 18.85
CA ILE A 126 -3.47 6.89 19.28
C ILE A 126 -3.34 5.88 20.44
N VAL A 127 -2.36 4.97 20.38
CA VAL A 127 -2.10 4.02 21.48
C VAL A 127 -1.74 4.75 22.77
N ASN A 128 -0.88 5.77 22.69
CA ASN A 128 -0.50 6.57 23.86
C ASN A 128 -1.69 7.32 24.47
N GLU A 129 -2.58 7.88 23.63
CA GLU A 129 -3.83 8.51 24.09
C GLU A 129 -4.74 7.49 24.81
N ILE A 130 -4.87 6.28 24.26
CA ILE A 130 -5.65 5.20 24.89
C ILE A 130 -5.08 4.85 26.27
N GLN A 131 -3.76 4.75 26.40
CA GLN A 131 -3.10 4.43 27.67
C GLN A 131 -3.29 5.52 28.71
N LYS A 132 -3.15 6.80 28.34
CA LYS A 132 -3.38 7.94 29.24
C LYS A 132 -4.81 7.94 29.78
N CYS A 133 -5.79 7.84 28.88
CA CYS A 133 -7.20 7.80 29.28
C CYS A 133 -7.54 6.59 30.17
N SER A 134 -6.87 5.45 29.99
CA SER A 134 -7.07 4.29 30.86
C SER A 134 -6.53 4.52 32.28
N LYS A 135 -5.43 5.28 32.42
CA LYS A 135 -4.85 5.65 33.73
C LYS A 135 -5.70 6.69 34.45
N GLU A 136 -6.20 7.69 33.73
CA GLU A 136 -7.10 8.73 34.26
C GLU A 136 -8.40 8.10 34.79
N GLN A 137 -9.04 7.22 34.02
CA GLN A 137 -10.25 6.51 34.44
C GLN A 137 -10.05 5.62 35.68
N MET A 138 -8.84 5.06 35.88
CA MET A 138 -8.52 4.31 37.11
C MET A 138 -8.28 5.22 38.32
N SER A 139 -7.73 6.42 38.10
CA SER A 139 -7.54 7.44 39.13
C SER A 139 -8.88 7.99 39.60
N ASP A 140 -9.77 8.37 38.66
CA ASP A 140 -11.08 8.94 38.99
C ASP A 140 -11.96 7.92 39.73
N ALA A 141 -11.97 6.66 39.28
CA ALA A 141 -12.69 5.58 39.96
C ALA A 141 -12.15 5.24 41.37
N PHE A 142 -10.89 5.59 41.66
CA PHE A 142 -10.29 5.42 42.99
C PHE A 142 -10.75 6.52 43.95
N TRP A 143 -10.83 7.77 43.48
CA TRP A 143 -11.29 8.91 44.29
C TRP A 143 -12.81 8.97 44.48
N ASP A 144 -13.61 8.41 43.58
CA ASP A 144 -15.07 8.35 43.69
C ASP A 144 -15.58 7.21 44.61
N SER A 145 -14.67 6.51 45.31
CA SER A 145 -15.00 5.35 46.18
C SER A 145 -14.92 5.64 47.69
N GLU A 146 -14.72 6.90 48.08
CA GLU A 146 -14.86 7.42 49.46
C GLU A 146 -16.15 8.24 49.62
#